data_AF-A0A9Q5GU94-F1
#
_entry.id   AF-A0A9Q5GU94-F1
#
_cell.length_a   1.000
_cell.length_b   1.000
_cell.length_c   1.000
_cell.angle_alpha   90.00
_cell.angle_beta   90.00
_cell.angle_gamma   90.00
#
_symmetry.space_group_name_H-M   'P 1'
#
loop_
_entity.id
_entity.type
_entity.pdbx_description
1 polymer ?
#
loop_
_entity_poly.entity_id
_entity_poly.type
_entity_poly.pdbx_seq_one_letter_code
_entity_poly.pdbx_strand_id
1 'polypeptide(L)'
;MGSLEEPIIFSTSDPLGRVILLKQSTWDEHIADRHDEKGISEIKENIENPSCIIENEKQSSDGGTRHVYFKFTTLNSKLYINKTVVEFKEEKNEGEIVTNYVLRKINESITEGGVIYVSQPNQNSNTTKPINI
;
A
#
# COMPACT_ATOMS: atom_id res chain seq x y z
N MET A 1 17.34 16.77 26.57
CA MET A 1 16.56 17.12 25.37
C MET A 1 15.53 16.04 25.17
N GLY A 2 14.25 16.33 25.44
CA GLY A 2 13.18 15.38 25.18
C GLY A 2 13.03 15.21 23.67
N SER A 3 13.04 13.96 23.18
CA SER A 3 12.65 13.69 21.80
C SER A 3 11.20 14.11 21.66
N LEU A 4 10.93 15.16 20.88
CA LEU A 4 9.57 15.41 20.42
C LEU A 4 9.19 14.22 19.56
N GLU A 5 8.22 13.44 20.02
CA GLU A 5 7.65 12.38 19.20
C GLU A 5 7.11 12.99 17.91
N GLU A 6 7.52 12.41 16.79
CA GLU A 6 7.15 12.88 15.46
C GLU A 6 5.62 12.78 15.28
N PRO A 7 4.93 13.85 14.82
CA PRO A 7 3.49 13.80 14.64
C PRO A 7 3.06 12.73 13.61
N ILE A 8 2.09 11.91 14.00
CA ILE A 8 1.49 10.87 13.15
C ILE A 8 0.16 11.37 12.61
N ILE A 9 -0.02 11.30 11.29
CA ILE A 9 -1.29 11.63 10.62
C ILE A 9 -2.30 10.51 10.84
N PHE A 10 -1.87 9.26 10.62
CA PHE A 10 -2.67 8.08 10.95
C PHE A 10 -1.80 6.86 11.22
N SER A 11 -2.42 5.90 11.90
CA SER A 11 -1.96 4.51 12.01
C SER A 11 -3.12 3.59 11.63
N THR A 12 -2.82 2.51 10.92
CA THR A 12 -3.79 1.47 10.55
C THR A 12 -3.11 0.10 10.48
N SER A 13 -3.88 -0.95 10.16
CA SER A 13 -3.36 -2.30 9.98
C SER A 13 -3.60 -2.81 8.57
N ASP A 14 -2.64 -3.56 8.06
CA ASP A 14 -2.77 -4.24 6.76
C ASP A 14 -3.44 -5.63 6.89
N PRO A 15 -3.72 -6.32 5.77
CA PRO A 15 -4.31 -7.67 5.80
C PRO A 15 -3.46 -8.75 6.51
N LEU A 16 -2.19 -8.47 6.80
CA LEU A 16 -1.29 -9.37 7.51
C LEU A 16 -1.23 -9.04 9.02
N GLY A 17 -2.00 -8.06 9.49
CA GLY A 17 -2.03 -7.63 10.88
C GLY A 17 -0.82 -6.78 11.29
N ARG A 18 -0.09 -6.21 10.32
CA ARG A 18 1.05 -5.32 10.57
C ARG A 18 0.55 -3.89 10.77
N VAL A 19 1.12 -3.17 11.73
CA VAL A 19 0.78 -1.77 11.97
C VAL A 19 1.53 -0.89 10.98
N ILE A 20 0.84 0.03 10.33
CA ILE A 20 1.43 0.91 9.33
C ILE A 20 1.05 2.34 9.67
N LEU A 21 2.05 3.23 9.68
CA LEU A 21 1.87 4.62 10.05
C LEU A 21 2.29 5.57 8.93
N LEU A 22 1.62 6.71 8.87
CA LEU A 22 2.03 7.87 8.08
C LEU A 22 2.41 9.00 9.01
N LYS A 23 3.67 9.43 8.93
CA LYS A 23 4.18 10.61 9.63
C LYS A 23 3.86 11.89 8.89
N GLN A 24 3.75 12.98 9.64
CA GLN A 24 3.51 14.31 9.09
C GLN A 24 4.65 14.75 8.16
N SER A 25 5.91 14.50 8.54
CA SER A 25 7.09 14.82 7.73
C SER A 25 7.04 14.13 6.36
N THR A 26 6.73 12.83 6.32
CA THR A 26 6.62 12.07 5.06
C THR A 26 5.53 12.64 4.17
N TRP A 27 4.39 13.01 4.76
CA TRP A 27 3.31 13.63 4.01
C TRP A 27 3.77 14.94 3.38
N ASP A 28 4.31 15.85 4.18
CA ASP A 28 4.72 17.18 3.72
C ASP A 28 5.86 17.10 2.69
N GLU A 29 6.89 16.28 2.93
CA GLU A 29 8.12 16.25 2.13
C GLU A 29 8.06 15.34 0.89
N HIS A 30 7.24 14.28 0.92
CA HIS A 30 7.30 13.21 -0.08
C HIS A 30 5.98 12.94 -0.79
N ILE A 31 4.85 13.40 -0.25
CA ILE A 31 3.53 13.07 -0.78
C ILE A 31 2.78 14.32 -1.24
N ALA A 32 2.46 15.23 -0.32
CA ALA A 32 1.64 16.42 -0.56
C ALA A 32 2.23 17.31 -1.67
N ASP A 33 3.53 17.60 -1.59
CA ASP A 33 4.22 18.47 -2.54
C ASP A 33 4.34 17.89 -3.96
N ARG A 34 4.14 16.58 -4.14
CA ARG A 34 4.41 15.89 -5.41
C ARG A 34 3.18 15.30 -6.07
N HIS A 35 2.10 15.09 -5.33
CA HIS A 35 0.98 14.24 -5.76
C HIS A 35 -0.38 14.79 -5.32
N ASP A 36 -0.89 15.79 -6.05
CA ASP A 36 -2.21 16.43 -5.86
C ASP A 36 -3.41 15.47 -5.97
N GLU A 37 -3.23 14.23 -6.45
CA GLU A 37 -4.32 13.34 -6.84
C GLU A 37 -4.83 12.40 -5.72
N LYS A 38 -4.19 12.34 -4.53
CA LYS A 38 -4.61 11.41 -3.45
C LYS A 38 -4.67 12.06 -2.06
N GLY A 39 -5.79 11.85 -1.37
CA GLY A 39 -5.98 12.23 0.02
C GLY A 39 -5.47 11.17 1.00
N ILE A 40 -5.24 11.58 2.26
CA ILE A 40 -4.84 10.72 3.38
C ILE A 40 -5.73 9.46 3.50
N SER A 41 -7.05 9.60 3.26
CA SER A 41 -8.01 8.50 3.32
C SER A 41 -7.74 7.40 2.29
N GLU A 42 -7.30 7.75 1.09
CA GLU A 42 -7.07 6.78 0.01
C GLU A 42 -5.76 6.02 0.18
N ILE A 43 -4.77 6.65 0.81
CA ILE A 43 -3.54 5.96 1.25
C ILE A 43 -3.91 4.96 2.34
N LYS A 44 -4.67 5.40 3.34
CA LYS A 44 -5.14 4.52 4.42
C LYS A 44 -5.94 3.32 3.89
N GLU A 45 -6.88 3.54 2.96
CA GLU A 45 -7.64 2.46 2.32
C GLU A 45 -6.74 1.48 1.55
N ASN A 46 -5.70 1.98 0.86
CA ASN A 46 -4.75 1.11 0.15
C ASN A 46 -3.97 0.21 1.12
N ILE A 47 -3.65 0.70 2.31
CA ILE A 47 -2.99 -0.12 3.34
C ILE A 47 -3.95 -1.16 3.92
N GLU A 48 -5.18 -0.76 4.26
CA GLU A 48 -6.17 -1.64 4.88
C GLU A 48 -6.68 -2.74 3.93
N ASN A 49 -6.81 -2.40 2.65
CA ASN A 49 -7.39 -3.28 1.65
C ASN A 49 -6.67 -3.19 0.29
N PRO A 50 -5.36 -3.56 0.22
CA PRO A 50 -4.63 -3.60 -1.03
C PRO A 50 -5.17 -4.70 -1.95
N SER A 51 -4.99 -4.52 -3.25
CA SER A 51 -5.12 -5.59 -4.24
C SER A 51 -3.95 -6.57 -4.19
N CYS A 52 -2.73 -6.07 -3.96
CA CYS A 52 -1.58 -6.91 -3.69
C CYS A 52 -0.50 -6.17 -2.90
N ILE A 53 0.37 -6.96 -2.25
CA ILE A 53 1.59 -6.49 -1.59
C ILE A 53 2.75 -7.26 -2.19
N ILE A 54 3.79 -6.56 -2.64
CA ILE A 54 5.03 -7.16 -3.12
C ILE A 54 6.21 -6.71 -2.28
N GLU A 55 7.22 -7.56 -2.19
CA GLU A 55 8.51 -7.17 -1.64
C GLU A 55 9.33 -6.45 -2.71
N ASN A 56 9.96 -5.34 -2.33
CA ASN A 56 10.86 -4.58 -3.19
C ASN A 56 12.29 -4.85 -2.75
N GLU A 57 13.08 -5.39 -3.68
CA GLU A 57 14.47 -5.79 -3.44
C GLU A 57 15.40 -4.61 -3.08
N LYS A 58 15.00 -3.37 -3.42
CA LYS A 58 15.73 -2.19 -2.97
C LYS A 58 15.63 -2.09 -1.45
N GLN A 59 16.63 -2.64 -0.76
CA GLN A 59 16.90 -2.39 0.64
C GLN A 59 16.82 -0.89 0.88
N SER A 60 16.15 -0.51 1.97
CA SER A 60 16.25 0.87 2.40
C SER A 60 17.70 1.17 2.77
N SER A 61 18.06 2.45 2.69
CA SER A 61 19.42 2.91 3.01
C SER A 61 19.87 2.58 4.44
N ASP A 62 18.95 2.20 5.31
CA ASP A 62 19.18 1.81 6.70
C ASP A 62 19.07 0.29 6.95
N GLY A 63 18.99 -0.54 5.90
CA GLY A 63 18.98 -2.00 6.01
C GLY A 63 17.60 -2.63 6.27
N GLY A 64 16.53 -1.84 6.23
CA GLY A 64 15.15 -2.34 6.28
C GLY A 64 14.64 -2.92 4.95
N THR A 65 13.49 -3.59 5.02
CA THR A 65 12.79 -4.12 3.85
C THR A 65 11.69 -3.16 3.41
N ARG A 66 11.46 -3.08 2.09
CA ARG A 66 10.39 -2.26 1.53
C ARG A 66 9.30 -3.13 0.94
N HIS A 67 8.07 -2.89 1.35
CA HIS A 67 6.89 -3.51 0.77
C HIS A 67 6.09 -2.47 0.00
N VAL A 68 5.56 -2.88 -1.14
CA VAL A 68 4.78 -2.02 -2.03
C VAL A 68 3.36 -2.52 -2.09
N TYR A 69 2.43 -1.64 -1.72
CA TYR A 69 1.00 -1.87 -1.67
C TYR A 69 0.36 -1.30 -2.92
N PHE A 70 -0.34 -2.15 -3.67
CA PHE A 70 -1.07 -1.74 -4.86
C PHE A 70 -2.57 -1.86 -4.63
N LYS A 71 -3.32 -0.80 -4.98
CA LYS A 71 -4.76 -0.85 -5.18
C LYS A 71 -5.07 -0.56 -6.64
N PHE A 72 -5.79 -1.46 -7.29
CA PHE A 72 -6.31 -1.23 -8.64
C PHE A 72 -7.74 -0.71 -8.57
N THR A 73 -8.00 0.41 -9.23
CA THR A 73 -9.35 0.95 -9.40
C THR A 73 -9.58 1.36 -10.84
N THR A 74 -10.84 1.36 -11.27
CA THR A 74 -11.23 1.83 -12.60
C THR A 74 -12.19 2.99 -12.46
N LEU A 75 -11.90 4.09 -13.14
CA LEU A 75 -12.78 5.26 -13.22
C LEU A 75 -12.90 5.69 -14.68
N ASN A 76 -14.13 5.82 -15.19
CA ASN A 76 -14.40 6.18 -16.60
C ASN A 76 -13.63 5.30 -17.60
N SER A 77 -13.61 3.99 -17.36
CA SER A 77 -12.88 2.99 -18.15
C SER A 77 -11.36 3.20 -18.22
N LYS A 78 -10.79 3.99 -17.29
CA LYS A 78 -9.34 4.16 -17.13
C LYS A 78 -8.87 3.45 -15.87
N LEU A 79 -7.73 2.77 -15.96
CA LEU A 79 -7.07 2.14 -14.83
C LEU A 79 -6.33 3.21 -14.01
N TYR A 80 -6.55 3.18 -12.70
CA TYR A 80 -5.82 3.94 -11.70
C TYR A 80 -5.22 2.96 -10.71
N ILE A 81 -4.00 3.25 -10.30
CA ILE A 81 -3.21 2.37 -9.45
C ILE A 81 -2.66 3.22 -8.32
N ASN A 82 -3.12 2.96 -7.10
CA ASN A 82 -2.50 3.55 -5.93
C ASN A 82 -1.32 2.67 -5.52
N LYS A 83 -0.12 3.24 -5.50
CA LYS A 83 1.12 2.56 -5.14
C LYS A 83 1.68 3.22 -3.88
N THR A 84 1.54 2.57 -2.74
CA THR A 84 2.10 3.04 -1.47
C THR A 84 3.34 2.21 -1.13
N VAL A 85 4.44 2.86 -0.79
CA VAL A 85 5.68 2.18 -0.37
C VAL A 85 5.81 2.32 1.14
N VAL A 86 6.02 1.18 1.79
CA VAL A 86 6.18 1.08 3.24
C VAL A 86 7.52 0.44 3.55
N GLU A 87 8.21 0.97 4.54
CA GLU A 87 9.50 0.51 5.02
C GLU A 87 9.34 -0.14 6.39
N PHE A 88 9.91 -1.34 6.55
CA PHE A 88 9.89 -2.12 7.78
C PHE A 88 11.32 -2.26 8.29
N LYS A 89 11.51 -1.99 9.59
CA LYS A 89 12.78 -2.25 10.28
C LYS A 89 12.72 -3.66 10.85
N GLU A 90 13.81 -4.43 10.72
CA GLU A 90 13.89 -5.90 10.92
C GLU A 90 13.38 -6.46 12.26
N GLU A 91 12.95 -5.63 13.21
CA GLU A 91 12.55 -6.07 14.55
C GLU A 91 11.13 -5.65 14.95
N LYS A 92 10.40 -4.94 14.09
CA LYS A 92 9.06 -4.42 14.43
C LYS A 92 8.02 -4.90 13.44
N ASN A 93 6.87 -5.35 13.96
CA ASN A 93 5.65 -5.57 13.19
C ASN A 93 4.98 -4.23 12.78
N GLU A 94 5.80 -3.21 12.56
CA GLU A 94 5.43 -1.82 12.32
C GLU A 94 6.18 -1.32 11.09
N GLY A 95 5.44 -0.75 10.15
CA GLY A 95 5.97 -0.17 8.93
C GLY A 95 5.66 1.32 8.81
N GLU A 96 6.58 2.07 8.25
CA GLU A 96 6.41 3.50 7.99
C GLU A 96 6.18 3.73 6.51
N ILE A 97 5.13 4.47 6.14
CA ILE A 97 4.93 4.91 4.76
C ILE A 97 6.06 5.88 4.42
N VAL A 98 6.72 5.67 3.27
CA VAL A 98 7.81 6.54 2.80
C VAL A 98 7.43 7.33 1.55
N THR A 99 6.48 6.84 0.75
CA THR A 99 5.96 7.57 -0.42
C THR A 99 4.67 6.93 -0.96
N ASN A 100 3.92 7.69 -1.76
CA ASN A 100 2.72 7.23 -2.46
C ASN A 100 2.64 7.79 -3.88
N TYR A 101 2.21 6.98 -4.84
CA TYR A 101 2.04 7.35 -6.25
C TYR A 101 0.70 6.93 -6.81
N VAL A 102 0.16 7.74 -7.73
CA VAL A 102 -0.91 7.31 -8.64
C VAL A 102 -0.31 7.00 -10.00
N LEU A 103 -0.53 5.77 -10.49
CA LEU A 103 -0.08 5.34 -11.81
C LEU A 103 -1.29 5.06 -12.70
N ARG A 104 -1.13 5.33 -14.00
CA ARG A 104 -2.13 5.00 -15.05
C ARG A 104 -1.77 3.77 -15.87
N LYS A 105 -0.59 3.21 -15.62
CA LYS A 105 -0.07 1.98 -16.24
C LYS A 105 0.89 1.28 -15.27
N ILE A 106 0.96 -0.04 -15.37
CA ILE A 106 2.00 -0.84 -14.74
C ILE A 106 3.07 -1.08 -15.80
N ASN A 107 4.30 -0.70 -15.52
CA ASN A 107 5.44 -1.29 -16.23
C ASN A 107 5.84 -2.56 -15.48
N GLU A 108 6.35 -3.57 -16.19
CA GLU A 108 6.88 -4.80 -15.57
C GLU A 108 7.75 -4.43 -14.37
N SER A 109 7.31 -4.86 -13.21
CA SER A 109 8.04 -4.67 -11.96
C SER A 109 8.81 -5.97 -11.76
N ILE A 110 10.15 -5.91 -11.79
CA ILE A 110 10.98 -7.04 -11.42
C ILE A 110 10.72 -7.29 -9.92
N THR A 111 10.04 -8.39 -9.60
CA THR A 111 9.72 -8.79 -8.23
C THR A 111 10.67 -9.88 -7.79
N GLU A 112 11.97 -9.57 -7.65
CA GLU A 112 12.93 -10.55 -7.11
C GLU A 112 12.59 -10.96 -5.67
N GLY A 113 12.01 -10.05 -4.88
CA GLY A 113 11.45 -10.37 -3.55
C GLY A 113 10.07 -11.07 -3.58
N GLY A 114 9.43 -11.16 -4.73
CA GLY A 114 8.17 -11.89 -4.89
C GLY A 114 6.91 -11.20 -4.34
N VAL A 115 5.82 -11.97 -4.34
CA VAL A 115 4.48 -11.52 -3.95
C VAL A 115 4.20 -11.98 -2.51
N ILE A 116 3.91 -11.03 -1.63
CA ILE A 116 3.61 -11.28 -0.21
C ILE A 116 2.11 -11.54 -0.02
N TYR A 117 1.27 -10.80 -0.74
CA TYR A 117 -0.18 -10.87 -0.60
C TYR A 117 -0.88 -10.59 -1.93
N VAL A 118 -1.98 -11.30 -2.19
CA VAL A 118 -2.93 -11.03 -3.27
C VAL A 118 -4.34 -11.10 -2.70
N SER A 119 -5.14 -10.07 -2.93
CA SER A 119 -6.56 -10.09 -2.57
C SER A 119 -7.27 -11.18 -3.35
N GLN A 120 -7.95 -12.09 -2.66
CA GLN A 120 -8.80 -13.07 -3.33
C GLN A 120 -9.99 -12.34 -3.97
N PRO A 121 -10.33 -12.60 -5.24
CA PRO A 121 -11.59 -12.12 -5.79
C PRO A 121 -12.74 -12.70 -4.98
N ASN A 122 -13.69 -11.85 -4.59
CA ASN A 122 -14.91 -12.28 -3.88
C ASN A 122 -15.62 -13.36 -4.69
N GLN A 123 -15.62 -14.60 -4.21
CA GLN A 123 -16.32 -15.76 -4.81
C GLN A 123 -17.85 -15.73 -4.60
N ASN A 124 -18.46 -14.56 -4.37
CA ASN A 124 -19.89 -14.44 -4.11
C ASN A 124 -20.61 -13.67 -5.23
N SER A 125 -21.02 -14.40 -6.28
CA SER A 125 -22.33 -14.25 -6.95
C SER A 125 -22.43 -15.21 -8.15
N ASN A 126 -23.02 -16.39 -7.92
CA ASN A 126 -24.01 -17.05 -8.79
C ASN A 126 -24.17 -18.52 -8.37
N THR A 127 -25.00 -18.77 -7.36
CA THR A 127 -25.66 -20.07 -7.20
C THR A 127 -26.74 -20.17 -8.30
N THR A 128 -26.32 -20.40 -9.54
CA THR A 128 -27.25 -20.88 -10.56
C THR A 128 -27.56 -22.33 -10.19
N LYS A 129 -28.76 -22.57 -9.64
CA LYS A 129 -29.28 -23.92 -9.46
C LYS A 129 -29.18 -24.67 -10.80
N PRO A 130 -28.77 -25.94 -10.82
CA PRO A 130 -28.81 -26.72 -12.06
C PRO A 130 -30.26 -26.78 -12.55
N ILE A 131 -30.47 -26.39 -13.80
CA ILE A 131 -31.70 -26.71 -14.52
C ILE A 131 -31.61 -28.21 -14.80
N ASN A 132 -32.43 -28.99 -14.11
CA ASN A 132 -32.69 -30.37 -14.52
C ASN A 132 -33.47 -30.31 -15.84
N ILE A 133 -32.85 -30.80 -16.91
CA ILE A 133 -33.53 -31.19 -18.15
C ILE A 133 -33.75 -32.70 -18.08
#